data_AF-B4GT84-F1
#
_entry.id   AF-B4GT84-F1
#
_cell.length_a   1.000
_cell.length_b   1.000
_cell.length_c   1.000
_cell.angle_alpha   90.00
_cell.angle_beta   90.00
_cell.angle_gamma   90.00
#
_symmetry.space_group_name_H-M   'P 1'
#
loop_
_entity.id
_entity.type
_entity.pdbx_description
1 polymer ?
#
loop_
_entity_poly.entity_id
_entity_poly.type
_entity_poly.pdbx_seq_one_letter_code
_entity_poly.pdbx_strand_id
1 'polypeptide(L)'
;MDMMNEDSCEEMLNQSQSIHEDDDTILEISTEFKDAPRQVTKVIVPFAKRAKVMDMKNLKKCCHSLIQKQLLNPVDETSVPSHSVPKEESYAKGTASFQEVYRSLPYVLSDKMKDSLSPSVALYAVLHLANDMKLRLIPQENLEDFQIRQVLDDEV
;
A
#
# COMPACT_ATOMS: atom_id res chain seq x y z
N MET A 1 -37.17 -21.24 45.84
CA MET A 1 -37.89 -21.42 44.56
C MET A 1 -37.78 -20.10 43.84
N ASP A 2 -36.62 -19.76 43.27
CA ASP A 2 -36.00 -20.42 42.10
C ASP A 2 -37.03 -20.51 40.98
N MET A 3 -36.86 -20.01 39.75
CA MET A 3 -35.68 -19.61 38.99
C MET A 3 -36.16 -19.11 37.60
N MET A 4 -35.26 -18.50 36.81
CA MET A 4 -35.31 -18.23 35.34
C MET A 4 -36.17 -17.03 34.89
N ASN A 5 -35.64 -15.89 34.40
CA ASN A 5 -34.58 -15.58 33.41
C ASN A 5 -35.01 -15.84 31.95
N GLU A 6 -34.63 -14.89 31.06
CA GLU A 6 -35.00 -14.65 29.64
C GLU A 6 -35.97 -13.46 29.51
N ASP A 7 -35.65 -12.33 28.88
CA ASP A 7 -34.70 -12.07 27.80
C ASP A 7 -34.09 -10.67 27.94
N SER A 8 -32.86 -10.58 27.47
CA SER A 8 -31.95 -9.46 27.58
C SER A 8 -31.97 -8.64 26.30
N CYS A 9 -31.64 -7.35 26.43
CA CYS A 9 -31.12 -6.50 25.36
C CYS A 9 -32.11 -5.90 24.33
N GLU A 10 -32.99 -4.99 24.75
CA GLU A 10 -33.35 -3.85 23.90
C GLU A 10 -33.47 -2.57 24.74
N GLU A 11 -32.49 -1.69 24.56
CA GLU A 11 -32.51 -0.23 24.71
C GLU A 11 -31.17 0.23 25.28
N MET A 12 -30.30 0.76 24.42
CA MET A 12 -29.45 1.93 24.69
C MET A 12 -28.44 2.09 23.56
N LEU A 13 -28.86 2.69 22.43
CA LEU A 13 -27.95 3.33 21.48
C LEU A 13 -28.61 4.59 20.93
N ASN A 14 -28.74 5.61 21.77
CA ASN A 14 -28.82 6.98 21.28
C ASN A 14 -28.51 7.99 22.39
N GLN A 15 -27.23 8.13 22.70
CA GLN A 15 -26.70 9.44 23.11
C GLN A 15 -25.47 9.70 22.27
N SER A 16 -25.71 10.42 21.18
CA SER A 16 -24.68 11.11 20.41
C SER A 16 -23.84 11.92 21.38
N GLN A 17 -22.64 11.44 21.70
CA GLN A 17 -21.64 12.26 22.38
C GLN A 17 -21.28 13.38 21.42
N SER A 18 -21.84 14.56 21.70
CA SER A 18 -21.31 15.84 21.27
C SER A 18 -19.80 15.84 21.54
N ILE A 19 -19.00 15.71 20.49
CA ILE A 19 -17.57 15.96 20.57
C ILE A 19 -17.45 17.48 20.74
N HIS A 20 -17.33 17.92 21.99
CA HIS A 20 -16.91 19.28 22.29
C HIS A 20 -15.52 19.50 21.65
N GLU A 21 -15.46 20.42 20.70
CA GLU A 21 -14.24 20.95 20.11
C GLU A 21 -13.56 21.87 21.13
N ASP A 22 -12.97 21.29 22.17
CA ASP A 22 -12.01 22.02 23.01
C ASP A 22 -10.62 21.89 22.36
N ASP A 23 -10.24 22.92 21.61
CA ASP A 23 -8.95 23.14 20.96
C ASP A 23 -7.82 23.46 21.97
N ASP A 24 -7.87 22.87 23.17
CA ASP A 24 -6.80 23.02 24.15
C ASP A 24 -5.57 22.20 23.73
N THR A 25 -4.51 22.93 23.38
CA THR A 25 -3.21 22.42 22.91
C THR A 25 -2.29 21.99 24.05
N ILE A 26 -2.72 22.14 25.30
CA ILE A 26 -1.95 21.89 26.51
C ILE A 26 -2.72 20.90 27.40
N LEU A 27 -2.13 19.72 27.64
CA LEU A 27 -2.63 18.75 28.61
C LEU A 27 -1.86 18.88 29.92
N GLU A 28 -2.57 19.11 31.02
CA GLU A 28 -2.00 19.06 32.37
C GLU A 28 -1.81 17.59 32.79
N ILE A 29 -0.61 17.23 33.26
CA ILE A 29 -0.25 15.86 33.66
C ILE A 29 -0.01 15.83 35.17
N SER A 30 -0.35 14.69 35.81
CA SER A 30 -0.06 14.41 37.22
C SER A 30 1.39 14.72 37.60
N THR A 31 1.56 15.51 38.67
CA THR A 31 2.87 15.95 39.18
C THR A 31 3.50 14.98 40.19
N GLU A 32 3.00 13.74 40.24
CA GLU A 32 3.41 12.70 41.18
C GLU A 32 4.87 12.25 41.02
N PHE A 33 5.45 12.48 39.84
CA PHE A 33 6.85 12.15 39.56
C PHE A 33 7.74 13.38 39.70
N LYS A 34 8.79 13.27 40.50
CA LYS A 34 9.83 14.31 40.61
C LYS A 34 10.49 14.47 39.25
N ASP A 35 10.48 15.69 38.73
CA ASP A 35 10.98 16.09 37.39
C ASP A 35 10.05 15.79 36.20
N ALA A 36 8.77 15.46 36.41
CA ALA A 36 7.79 15.37 35.32
C ALA A 36 7.51 16.74 34.66
N PRO A 37 7.43 16.82 33.32
CA PRO A 37 6.99 18.01 32.61
C PRO A 37 5.55 18.38 32.99
N ARG A 38 5.31 19.65 33.33
CA ARG A 38 3.97 20.14 33.74
C ARG A 38 2.97 20.22 32.59
N GLN A 39 3.48 20.32 31.36
CA GLN A 39 2.68 20.51 30.15
C GLN A 39 3.36 19.78 28.99
N VAL A 40 2.55 19.10 28.17
CA VAL A 40 2.97 18.53 26.89
C VAL A 40 2.14 19.13 25.76
N THR A 41 2.80 19.45 24.65
CA THR A 41 2.12 19.94 23.45
C THR A 41 1.31 18.81 22.82
N LYS A 42 0.00 19.02 22.68
CA LYS A 42 -0.87 18.10 21.96
C LYS A 42 -0.65 18.26 20.46
N VAL A 43 -0.13 17.22 19.81
CA VAL A 43 -0.05 17.18 18.34
C VAL A 43 -1.39 16.67 17.81
N ILE A 44 -2.17 17.55 17.19
CA ILE A 44 -3.39 17.15 16.49
C ILE A 44 -2.96 16.47 15.19
N VAL A 45 -3.10 15.15 15.14
CA VAL A 45 -2.88 14.37 13.91
C VAL A 45 -4.20 14.30 13.16
N PRO A 46 -4.38 15.01 12.04
CA PRO A 46 -5.63 14.95 11.28
C PRO A 46 -5.75 13.56 10.64
N PHE A 47 -6.71 12.77 11.15
CA PHE A 47 -7.04 11.49 10.52
C PHE A 47 -7.84 11.72 9.23
N ALA A 48 -7.56 10.90 8.22
CA ALA A 48 -8.30 10.93 6.97
C ALA A 48 -9.76 10.53 7.22
N LYS A 49 -10.70 11.48 7.03
CA LYS A 49 -12.14 11.24 7.19
C LYS A 49 -12.76 10.45 6.02
N ARG A 50 -12.04 10.33 4.90
CA ARG A 50 -12.49 9.66 3.68
C ARG A 50 -11.47 8.65 3.21
N ALA A 51 -11.94 7.47 2.81
CA ALA A 51 -11.12 6.47 2.16
C ALA A 51 -10.65 6.97 0.78
N LYS A 52 -9.44 6.57 0.42
CA LYS A 52 -8.88 6.81 -0.92
C LYS A 52 -9.48 5.76 -1.87
N VAL A 53 -10.52 6.15 -2.61
CA VAL A 53 -11.22 5.25 -3.55
C VAL A 53 -10.51 5.28 -4.90
N MET A 54 -10.09 4.10 -5.37
CA MET A 54 -9.41 3.91 -6.65
C MET A 54 -10.04 2.74 -7.42
N ASP A 55 -10.21 2.90 -8.73
CA ASP A 55 -10.58 1.78 -9.60
C ASP A 55 -9.36 0.85 -9.78
N MET A 56 -9.30 -0.18 -8.95
CA MET A 56 -8.21 -1.16 -8.97
C MET A 56 -8.14 -1.92 -10.30
N LYS A 57 -9.27 -2.16 -10.99
CA LYS A 57 -9.25 -2.86 -12.27
C LYS A 57 -8.56 -2.01 -13.32
N ASN A 58 -8.90 -0.72 -13.38
CA ASN A 58 -8.26 0.20 -14.33
C ASN A 58 -6.77 0.40 -13.99
N LEU A 59 -6.44 0.54 -12.71
CA LEU A 59 -5.06 0.69 -12.27
C LEU A 59 -4.20 -0.52 -12.67
N LYS A 60 -4.67 -1.74 -12.39
CA LYS A 60 -3.97 -2.98 -12.79
C LYS A 60 -3.78 -3.04 -14.31
N LYS A 61 -4.79 -2.67 -15.11
CA LYS A 61 -4.68 -2.62 -16.57
C LYS A 61 -3.58 -1.66 -17.03
N CYS A 62 -3.56 -0.43 -16.50
CA CYS A 62 -2.53 0.56 -16.83
C CYS A 62 -1.12 0.08 -16.43
N CYS A 63 -0.95 -0.44 -15.20
CA CYS A 63 0.32 -1.01 -14.75
C CYS A 63 0.77 -2.16 -15.66
N HIS A 64 -0.13 -3.08 -16.00
CA HIS A 64 0.13 -4.20 -16.87
C HIS A 64 0.63 -3.75 -18.25
N SER A 65 -0.07 -2.81 -18.90
CA SER A 65 0.35 -2.29 -20.20
C SER A 65 1.74 -1.64 -20.17
N LEU A 66 2.08 -0.93 -19.09
CA LEU A 66 3.39 -0.31 -18.94
C LEU A 66 4.50 -1.35 -18.71
N ILE A 67 4.25 -2.33 -17.84
CA ILE A 67 5.19 -3.43 -17.58
C ILE A 67 5.44 -4.22 -18.86
N GLN A 68 4.39 -4.61 -19.58
CA GLN A 68 4.52 -5.37 -20.83
C GLN A 68 5.33 -4.59 -21.88
N LYS A 69 5.12 -3.26 -21.99
CA LYS A 69 5.92 -2.41 -22.89
C LYS A 69 7.41 -2.42 -22.54
N GLN A 70 7.76 -2.42 -21.25
CA GLN A 70 9.15 -2.47 -20.81
C GLN A 70 9.77 -3.87 -21.00
N LEU A 71 9.00 -4.94 -20.75
CA LEU A 71 9.45 -6.33 -20.94
C LEU A 71 9.74 -6.69 -22.40
N LEU A 72 9.24 -5.93 -23.38
CA LEU A 72 9.57 -6.13 -24.80
C LEU A 72 10.98 -5.64 -25.15
N ASN A 73 11.58 -4.76 -24.34
CA ASN A 73 12.91 -4.25 -24.57
C ASN A 73 13.93 -5.24 -23.99
N PRO A 74 14.82 -5.83 -24.82
CA PRO A 74 15.83 -6.74 -24.33
C PRO A 74 16.83 -5.98 -23.45
N VAL A 75 17.16 -6.53 -22.29
CA VAL A 75 18.12 -5.96 -21.36
C VAL A 75 19.26 -6.95 -21.15
N ASP A 76 20.47 -6.41 -20.96
CA ASP A 76 21.65 -7.22 -20.65
C ASP A 76 21.49 -7.85 -19.25
N GLU A 77 21.57 -9.17 -19.18
CA GLU A 77 21.43 -9.97 -17.95
C GLU A 77 22.43 -9.54 -16.86
N THR A 78 23.56 -8.94 -17.24
CA THR A 78 24.57 -8.43 -16.28
C THR A 78 24.11 -7.20 -15.49
N SER A 79 23.08 -6.50 -15.94
CA SER A 79 22.55 -5.30 -15.27
C SER A 79 21.44 -5.59 -14.25
N VAL A 80 20.93 -6.83 -14.23
CA VAL A 80 19.85 -7.23 -13.33
C VAL A 80 20.43 -7.59 -11.97
N PRO A 81 19.91 -7.04 -10.86
CA PRO A 81 20.35 -7.42 -9.52
C PRO A 81 20.21 -8.93 -9.32
N SER A 82 21.31 -9.59 -8.97
CA SER A 82 21.30 -11.03 -8.69
C SER A 82 20.51 -11.29 -7.41
N HIS A 83 19.47 -12.12 -7.50
CA HIS A 83 18.69 -12.56 -6.35
C HIS A 83 18.69 -14.09 -6.28
N SER A 84 18.63 -14.64 -5.06
CA SER A 84 18.59 -16.08 -4.83
C SER A 84 17.32 -16.67 -5.47
N VAL A 85 17.48 -17.32 -6.62
CA VAL A 85 16.38 -17.99 -7.31
C VAL A 85 16.18 -19.36 -6.65
N PRO A 86 14.98 -19.67 -6.10
CA PRO A 86 14.77 -20.94 -5.39
C PRO A 86 14.72 -22.18 -6.29
N LYS A 87 14.68 -22.05 -7.62
CA LYS A 87 14.57 -23.12 -8.64
C LYS A 87 15.19 -22.64 -9.95
N GLU A 88 15.49 -23.54 -10.88
CA GLU A 88 15.82 -23.19 -12.27
C GLU A 88 14.59 -22.52 -12.91
N GLU A 89 14.45 -21.20 -12.73
CA GLU A 89 13.41 -20.39 -13.38
C GLU A 89 14.04 -19.75 -14.63
N SER A 90 13.44 -20.00 -15.79
CA SER A 90 13.76 -19.27 -17.01
C SER A 90 12.98 -17.96 -17.06
N TYR A 91 13.64 -16.88 -17.51
CA TYR A 91 13.06 -15.54 -17.55
C TYR A 91 12.98 -15.01 -18.97
N ALA A 92 11.98 -14.15 -19.22
CA ALA A 92 11.94 -13.36 -20.43
C ALA A 92 13.15 -12.42 -20.54
N LYS A 93 13.52 -12.08 -21.77
CA LYS A 93 14.70 -11.25 -22.11
C LYS A 93 14.62 -9.80 -21.63
N GLY A 94 13.42 -9.30 -21.35
CA GLY A 94 13.23 -7.94 -20.87
C GLY A 94 13.03 -7.87 -19.37
N THR A 95 13.23 -6.66 -18.84
CA THR A 95 12.93 -6.32 -17.46
C THR A 95 12.19 -4.98 -17.40
N ALA A 96 11.43 -4.78 -16.33
CA ALA A 96 10.71 -3.55 -16.08
C ALA A 96 11.06 -2.99 -14.69
N SER A 97 11.22 -1.68 -14.59
CA SER A 97 11.47 -0.99 -13.31
C SER A 97 10.14 -0.51 -12.73
N PHE A 98 9.89 -0.79 -11.45
CA PHE A 98 8.70 -0.27 -10.77
C PHE A 98 8.70 1.25 -10.73
N GLN A 99 9.85 1.88 -10.47
CA GLN A 99 9.96 3.34 -10.45
C GLN A 99 9.61 3.95 -11.81
N GLU A 100 10.06 3.37 -12.91
CA GLU A 100 9.74 3.87 -14.25
C GLU A 100 8.25 3.68 -14.59
N VAL A 101 7.68 2.53 -14.23
CA VAL A 101 6.23 2.29 -14.33
C VAL A 101 5.46 3.33 -13.50
N TYR A 102 5.87 3.57 -12.27
CA TYR A 102 5.23 4.53 -11.36
C TYR A 102 5.30 5.97 -11.90
N ARG A 103 6.46 6.39 -12.45
CA ARG A 103 6.62 7.71 -13.08
C ARG A 103 5.75 7.86 -14.34
N SER A 104 5.48 6.75 -15.04
CA SER A 104 4.68 6.74 -16.27
C SER A 104 3.17 6.68 -16.02
N LEU A 105 2.73 6.13 -14.87
CA LEU A 105 1.32 5.96 -14.51
C LEU A 105 0.48 7.26 -14.57
N PRO A 106 0.94 8.41 -14.06
CA PRO A 106 0.18 9.67 -14.12
C PRO A 106 -0.19 10.14 -15.53
N TYR A 107 0.52 9.69 -16.57
CA TYR A 107 0.27 10.07 -17.97
C TYR A 107 -0.76 9.18 -18.67
N VAL A 108 -1.07 8.01 -18.10
CA VAL A 108 -2.02 7.04 -18.66
C VAL A 108 -3.31 6.93 -17.85
N LEU A 109 -3.32 7.46 -16.62
CA LEU A 109 -4.47 7.48 -15.74
C LEU A 109 -5.34 8.72 -15.98
N SER A 110 -6.61 8.64 -15.58
CA SER A 110 -7.50 9.81 -15.53
C SER A 110 -7.11 10.76 -14.41
N ASP A 111 -7.45 12.04 -14.52
CA ASP A 111 -7.11 13.07 -13.52
C ASP A 111 -7.54 12.69 -12.10
N LYS A 112 -8.76 12.15 -11.95
CA LYS A 112 -9.28 11.68 -10.66
C LYS A 112 -8.43 10.56 -10.04
N MET A 113 -7.91 9.65 -10.86
CA MET A 113 -7.06 8.55 -10.40
C MET A 113 -5.64 9.01 -10.11
N LYS A 114 -5.13 9.99 -10.88
CA LYS A 114 -3.81 10.59 -10.68
C LYS A 114 -3.70 11.25 -9.31
N ASP A 115 -4.69 12.04 -8.91
CA ASP A 115 -4.74 12.67 -7.58
C ASP A 115 -4.79 11.64 -6.45
N SER A 116 -5.41 10.50 -6.74
CA SER A 116 -5.54 9.36 -5.84
C SER A 116 -4.46 8.30 -6.06
N LEU A 117 -3.37 8.60 -6.76
CA LEU A 117 -2.25 7.69 -6.86
C LEU A 117 -1.32 7.86 -5.65
N SER A 118 -0.68 6.79 -5.21
CA SER A 118 0.44 6.82 -4.26
C SER A 118 1.36 5.63 -4.53
N PRO A 119 2.63 5.65 -4.08
CA PRO A 119 3.53 4.53 -4.27
C PRO A 119 2.96 3.22 -3.71
N SER A 120 2.34 3.26 -2.53
CA SER A 120 1.72 2.09 -1.89
C SER A 120 0.57 1.50 -2.72
N VAL A 121 -0.27 2.34 -3.32
CA VAL A 121 -1.40 1.89 -4.16
C VAL A 121 -0.90 1.28 -5.47
N ALA A 122 0.12 1.87 -6.09
CA ALA A 122 0.74 1.33 -7.29
C ALA A 122 1.46 0.00 -7.00
N LEU A 123 2.21 -0.08 -5.89
CA LEU A 123 2.87 -1.30 -5.44
C LEU A 123 1.86 -2.41 -5.21
N TYR A 124 0.76 -2.12 -4.51
CA TYR A 124 -0.32 -3.07 -4.30
C TYR A 124 -0.87 -3.65 -5.61
N ALA A 125 -1.08 -2.79 -6.62
CA ALA A 125 -1.51 -3.25 -7.94
C ALA A 125 -0.48 -4.17 -8.61
N VAL A 126 0.82 -3.86 -8.50
CA VAL A 126 1.90 -4.69 -9.05
C VAL A 126 2.03 -6.03 -8.33
N LEU A 127 1.85 -6.07 -7.00
CA LEU A 127 1.83 -7.31 -6.23
C LEU A 127 0.68 -8.23 -6.66
N HIS A 128 -0.50 -7.67 -6.95
CA HIS A 128 -1.60 -8.42 -7.55
C HIS A 128 -1.25 -8.97 -8.94
N LEU A 129 -0.64 -8.15 -9.80
CA LEU A 129 -0.19 -8.59 -11.12
C LEU A 129 0.87 -9.68 -11.05
N ALA A 130 1.76 -9.64 -10.06
CA ALA A 130 2.78 -10.67 -9.89
C ALA A 130 2.16 -12.05 -9.65
N ASN A 131 1.07 -12.11 -8.87
CA ASN A 131 0.30 -13.33 -8.68
C ASN A 131 -0.45 -13.76 -9.95
N ASP A 132 -1.09 -12.81 -10.65
CA ASP A 132 -1.93 -13.08 -11.83
C ASP A 132 -1.09 -13.53 -13.05
N MET A 133 0.16 -13.09 -13.17
CA MET A 133 0.97 -13.19 -14.38
C MET A 133 2.34 -13.87 -14.20
N LYS A 134 2.59 -14.50 -13.06
CA LYS A 134 3.88 -15.14 -12.73
C LYS A 134 5.06 -14.16 -12.91
N LEU A 135 4.93 -12.96 -12.33
CA LEU A 135 6.04 -12.00 -12.33
C LEU A 135 6.95 -12.25 -11.13
N ARG A 136 8.26 -12.20 -11.37
CA ARG A 136 9.27 -12.19 -10.34
C ARG A 136 9.65 -10.75 -10.00
N LEU A 137 9.57 -10.41 -8.72
CA LEU A 137 10.00 -9.11 -8.20
C LEU A 137 11.38 -9.27 -7.57
N ILE A 138 12.34 -8.48 -8.03
CA ILE A 138 13.75 -8.54 -7.63
C ILE A 138 14.08 -7.22 -6.93
N PRO A 139 14.20 -7.19 -5.59
CA PRO A 139 14.50 -5.97 -4.86
C PRO A 139 15.93 -5.50 -5.11
N GLN A 140 16.15 -4.19 -5.09
CA GLN A 140 17.48 -3.59 -5.06
C GLN A 140 17.98 -3.44 -3.62
N GLU A 141 19.30 -3.37 -3.42
CA GLU A 141 19.92 -3.25 -2.09
C GLU A 141 19.53 -1.95 -1.35
N ASN A 142 19.33 -0.85 -2.08
CA ASN A 142 18.92 0.45 -1.55
C ASN A 142 17.41 0.55 -1.22
N LEU A 143 16.61 -0.46 -1.61
CA LEU A 143 15.14 -0.46 -1.48
C LEU A 143 14.42 0.72 -2.16
N GLU A 144 15.09 1.45 -3.05
CA GLU A 144 14.49 2.58 -3.77
C GLU A 144 13.63 2.11 -4.95
N ASP A 145 13.96 0.95 -5.52
CA ASP A 145 13.27 0.35 -6.66
C ASP A 145 13.40 -1.19 -6.65
N PHE A 146 12.63 -1.84 -7.52
CA PHE A 146 12.78 -3.27 -7.80
C PHE A 146 12.57 -3.54 -9.28
N GLN A 147 13.28 -4.56 -9.77
CA GLN A 147 13.14 -5.06 -11.13
C GLN A 147 12.03 -6.10 -11.19
N ILE A 148 11.30 -6.09 -12.30
CA ILE A 148 10.19 -6.99 -12.59
C ILE A 148 10.63 -7.82 -13.79
N ARG A 149 10.54 -9.15 -13.66
CA ARG A 149 10.79 -10.10 -14.75
C ARG A 149 9.60 -11.03 -14.90
N GLN A 150 9.37 -11.52 -16.11
CA GLN A 150 8.36 -12.54 -16.37
C GLN A 150 9.01 -13.92 -16.34
N VAL A 151 8.46 -14.81 -15.52
CA VAL A 151 8.85 -16.23 -15.48
C VAL A 151 8.25 -16.91 -16.71
N LEU A 152 9.07 -17.62 -17.47
CA LEU A 152 8.60 -18.45 -18.57
C LEU A 152 8.21 -19.83 -18.01
N ASP A 153 7.14 -20.41 -18.55
CA ASP A 153 6.88 -21.82 -18.31
C ASP A 153 7.88 -22.60 -19.18
N ASP A 154 8.70 -23.44 -18.56
CA ASP A 154 9.45 -24.44 -19.32
C ASP A 154 8.41 -25.38 -19.94
N GLU A 155 8.27 -25.33 -21.27
CA GLU A 155 7.48 -26.33 -21.99
C GLU A 155 8.12 -27.70 -21.71
N VAL A 156 7.38 -28.54 -20.98
CA VAL A 156 7.68 -29.96 -20.80
C VAL A 156 7.27 -30.72 -22.05
#